data_AF-A0A510IUK6-F1
#
_entry.id   AF-A0A510IUK6-F1
#
_cell.length_a   1.000
_cell.length_b   1.000
_cell.length_c   1.000
_cell.angle_alpha   90.00
_cell.angle_beta   90.00
_cell.angle_gamma   90.00
#
_symmetry.space_group_name_H-M   'P 1'
#
loop_
_entity.id
_entity.type
_entity.pdbx_description
1 polymer ?
#
loop_
_entity_poly.entity_id
_entity_poly.type
_entity_poly.pdbx_seq_one_letter_code
_entity_poly.pdbx_strand_id
1 'polypeptide(L)'
;MKTVKLTHAKDPDLTKVCRNAFIDWHAASHMVDYYNYKCAERAMKQGYVLNDSDFASKDFAIPEAPLGVRWSEATALKELHSGSITREKYGYILGMLEMEYRRKMSEAKSDLESGRITKEEFESIKNEAIIAFFGTSTT
;
A
#
# COMPACT_ATOMS: atom_id res chain seq x y z
N MET A 1 10.35 26.66 6.28
CA MET A 1 9.25 25.72 5.98
C MET A 1 9.48 25.18 4.57
N LYS A 2 9.56 23.86 4.38
CA LYS A 2 9.80 23.27 3.05
C LYS A 2 8.45 22.98 2.38
N THR A 3 8.19 23.66 1.28
CA THR A 3 6.98 23.50 0.48
C THR A 3 7.25 22.49 -0.62
N VAL A 4 6.43 21.44 -0.73
CA VAL A 4 6.59 20.40 -1.75
C VAL A 4 5.28 20.17 -2.51
N LYS A 5 5.39 20.08 -3.85
CA LYS A 5 4.35 19.50 -4.69
C LYS A 5 4.61 18.00 -4.78
N LEU A 6 3.57 17.18 -4.63
CA LEU A 6 3.67 15.71 -4.76
C LEU A 6 3.76 15.24 -6.22
N THR A 7 3.90 16.18 -7.17
CA THR A 7 4.19 15.87 -8.57
C THR A 7 5.70 15.71 -8.75
N HIS A 8 6.14 14.47 -8.93
CA HIS A 8 7.53 14.09 -9.24
C HIS A 8 8.58 14.71 -8.30
N ALA A 9 8.58 14.28 -7.04
CA ALA A 9 9.59 14.70 -6.09
C ALA A 9 11.01 14.31 -6.55
N LYS A 10 11.74 15.28 -7.10
CA LYS A 10 13.20 15.25 -7.28
C LYS A 10 13.96 15.54 -5.97
N ASP A 11 13.24 15.74 -4.87
CA ASP A 11 13.81 15.94 -3.54
C ASP A 11 14.24 14.59 -2.95
N PRO A 12 15.56 14.34 -2.77
CA PRO A 12 16.08 13.07 -2.29
C PRO A 12 15.62 12.72 -0.88
N ASP A 13 15.25 13.70 -0.05
CA ASP A 13 14.69 13.45 1.28
C ASP A 13 13.23 13.03 1.18
N LEU A 14 12.44 13.63 0.29
CA LEU A 14 11.07 13.17 0.02
C LEU A 14 11.07 11.77 -0.63
N THR A 15 12.04 11.47 -1.51
CA THR A 15 12.25 10.11 -2.04
C THR A 15 12.60 9.09 -0.94
N LYS A 16 13.35 9.48 0.10
CA LYS A 16 13.58 8.62 1.28
C LYS A 16 12.30 8.41 2.10
N VAL A 17 11.47 9.43 2.27
CA VAL A 17 10.19 9.34 2.99
C VAL A 17 9.18 8.48 2.24
N CYS A 18 9.21 8.54 0.91
CA CYS A 18 8.25 7.90 0.01
C CYS A 18 8.83 6.66 -0.68
N ARG A 19 9.91 6.08 -0.14
CA ARG A 19 10.72 5.00 -0.76
C ARG A 19 9.93 3.71 -1.10
N ASN A 20 8.67 3.61 -0.65
CA ASN A 20 7.78 2.49 -0.94
C ASN A 20 6.68 2.84 -1.97
N ALA A 21 6.64 4.03 -2.55
CA ALA A 21 5.61 4.47 -3.52
C ALA A 21 6.00 4.29 -5.00
N PHE A 22 6.96 3.41 -5.29
CA PHE A 22 7.32 3.09 -6.67
C PHE A 22 6.43 1.96 -7.19
N ILE A 23 5.24 2.34 -7.68
CA ILE A 23 4.38 1.49 -8.51
C ILE A 23 4.49 1.97 -9.95
N ASP A 24 4.48 1.04 -10.90
CA ASP A 24 4.32 1.35 -12.32
C ASP A 24 2.97 2.04 -12.56
N TRP A 25 3.05 3.31 -12.99
CA TRP A 25 1.95 4.28 -13.01
C TRP A 25 0.87 3.91 -14.04
N HIS A 26 1.14 2.91 -14.88
CA HIS A 26 0.25 2.46 -15.94
C HIS A 26 -0.70 1.33 -15.54
N ALA A 27 -0.50 0.66 -14.39
CA ALA A 27 -1.25 -0.56 -14.06
C ALA A 27 -2.47 -0.37 -13.12
N ALA A 28 -2.49 0.66 -12.26
CA ALA A 28 -3.58 0.84 -11.28
C ALA A 28 -3.63 2.27 -10.69
N SER A 29 -4.26 3.22 -11.40
CA SER A 29 -4.29 4.65 -11.01
C SER A 29 -4.72 4.91 -9.55
N HIS A 30 -5.77 4.22 -9.08
CA HIS A 30 -6.27 4.39 -7.71
C HIS A 30 -5.35 3.78 -6.65
N MET A 31 -4.63 2.70 -6.99
CA MET A 31 -3.60 2.13 -6.12
C MET A 31 -2.45 3.14 -5.95
N VAL A 32 -1.99 3.72 -7.06
CA VAL A 32 -0.95 4.76 -7.07
C VAL A 32 -1.39 5.98 -6.25
N ASP A 33 -2.64 6.42 -6.40
CA ASP A 33 -3.24 7.48 -5.59
C ASP A 33 -3.14 7.18 -4.08
N TYR A 34 -3.41 5.95 -3.67
CA TYR A 34 -3.30 5.55 -2.26
C TYR A 34 -1.85 5.52 -1.74
N TYR A 35 -0.90 5.08 -2.56
CA TYR A 35 0.52 5.11 -2.21
C TYR A 35 1.06 6.53 -2.09
N ASN A 36 0.70 7.40 -3.04
CA ASN A 36 0.97 8.82 -2.96
C ASN A 36 0.34 9.40 -1.69
N TYR A 37 -0.84 8.92 -1.30
CA TYR A 37 -1.46 9.35 -0.07
C TYR A 37 -0.68 8.99 1.18
N LYS A 38 -0.22 7.75 1.29
CA LYS A 38 0.60 7.32 2.42
C LYS A 38 1.97 8.01 2.46
N CYS A 39 2.55 8.33 1.31
CA CYS A 39 3.76 9.14 1.20
C CYS A 39 3.53 10.56 1.76
N ALA A 40 2.46 11.22 1.31
CA ALA A 40 2.05 12.54 1.75
C ALA A 40 1.77 12.59 3.26
N GLU A 41 1.03 11.61 3.80
CA GLU A 41 0.73 11.48 5.23
C GLU A 41 2.02 11.42 6.07
N ARG A 42 3.02 10.65 5.63
CA ARG A 42 4.31 10.53 6.31
C ARG A 42 5.12 11.83 6.24
N ALA A 43 5.14 12.49 5.09
CA ALA A 43 5.82 13.77 4.93
C ALA A 43 5.22 14.84 5.85
N MET A 44 3.89 14.94 5.93
CA MET A 44 3.21 15.87 6.84
C MET A 44 3.55 15.60 8.32
N LYS A 45 3.60 14.33 8.74
CA LYS A 45 4.05 13.94 10.09
C LYS A 45 5.49 14.37 10.40
N GLN A 46 6.32 14.61 9.38
CA GLN A 46 7.69 15.09 9.50
C GLN A 46 7.81 16.62 9.33
N GLY A 47 6.69 17.35 9.25
CA GLY A 47 6.67 18.82 9.18
C GLY A 47 6.74 19.40 7.76
N TYR A 48 6.55 18.58 6.72
CA TYR A 48 6.40 19.07 5.35
C TYR A 48 5.00 19.64 5.11
N VAL A 49 4.92 20.69 4.30
CA VAL A 49 3.65 21.29 3.88
C VAL A 49 3.39 20.93 2.42
N LEU A 50 2.23 20.32 2.17
CA LEU A 50 1.78 19.94 0.84
C LEU A 50 1.02 21.11 0.21
N ASN A 51 1.45 21.54 -0.97
CA ASN A 51 0.76 22.58 -1.76
C ASN A 51 -0.09 21.97 -2.88
N ASP A 52 -0.84 20.92 -2.55
CA ASP A 52 -1.73 20.20 -3.48
C ASP A 52 -3.14 20.16 -2.89
N SER A 53 -4.02 21.05 -3.36
CA SER A 53 -5.39 21.22 -2.84
C SER A 53 -6.30 20.05 -3.17
N ASP A 54 -6.05 19.38 -4.30
CA ASP A 54 -6.88 18.27 -4.78
C ASP A 54 -6.64 17.03 -3.91
N PHE A 55 -5.41 16.86 -3.46
CA PHE A 55 -5.04 15.80 -2.53
C PHE A 55 -5.71 15.98 -1.15
N ALA A 56 -5.83 17.22 -0.66
CA ALA A 56 -6.43 17.51 0.64
C ALA A 56 -7.96 17.31 0.69
N SER A 57 -8.63 17.25 -0.48
CA SER A 57 -10.09 17.10 -0.60
C SER A 57 -10.56 15.68 -0.93
N LYS A 58 -9.64 14.78 -1.30
CA LYS A 58 -9.95 13.37 -1.58
C LYS A 58 -10.10 12.56 -0.29
N ASP A 59 -11.10 11.69 -0.26
CA ASP A 59 -11.28 10.73 0.84
C ASP A 59 -10.50 9.43 0.59
N PHE A 60 -9.34 9.32 1.21
CA PHE A 60 -8.49 8.12 1.15
C PHE A 60 -8.82 7.06 2.22
N ALA A 61 -9.92 7.20 2.97
CA ALA A 61 -10.30 6.21 3.95
C ALA A 61 -10.53 4.83 3.30
N ILE A 62 -9.98 3.80 3.92
CA ILE A 62 -10.27 2.42 3.59
C ILE A 62 -11.60 2.06 4.28
N PRO A 63 -12.63 1.61 3.55
CA PRO A 63 -13.88 1.19 4.17
C PRO A 63 -13.63 -0.03 5.07
N GLU A 64 -14.49 -0.21 6.07
CA GLU A 64 -14.47 -1.41 6.88
C GLU A 64 -14.71 -2.65 6.00
N ALA A 65 -13.96 -3.71 6.28
CA ALA A 65 -14.21 -5.00 5.63
C ALA A 65 -15.57 -5.56 6.06
N PRO A 66 -16.22 -6.39 5.23
CA PRO A 66 -17.44 -7.09 5.62
C PRO A 66 -17.28 -7.84 6.95
N LEU A 67 -18.34 -7.90 7.75
CA LEU A 67 -18.30 -8.46 9.10
C LEU A 67 -17.69 -9.86 9.13
N GLY A 68 -16.66 -10.04 9.97
CA GLY A 68 -15.96 -11.32 10.15
C GLY A 68 -14.97 -11.67 9.05
N VAL A 69 -14.71 -10.76 8.10
CA VAL A 69 -13.79 -10.97 6.98
C VAL A 69 -12.68 -9.91 7.01
N ARG A 70 -11.46 -10.30 6.63
CA ARG A 70 -10.36 -9.35 6.38
C ARG A 70 -10.32 -8.97 4.91
N TRP A 71 -9.83 -7.77 4.61
CA TRP A 71 -9.55 -7.41 3.22
C TRP A 71 -8.52 -8.35 2.61
N SER A 72 -8.80 -8.74 1.38
CA SER A 72 -7.95 -9.44 0.42
C SER A 72 -8.39 -8.99 -0.97
N GLU A 73 -7.60 -9.24 -2.01
CA GLU A 73 -8.02 -8.97 -3.39
C GLU A 73 -9.34 -9.68 -3.71
N ALA A 74 -9.49 -10.96 -3.33
CA ALA A 74 -10.73 -11.70 -3.56
C ALA A 74 -11.94 -11.05 -2.88
N THR A 75 -11.83 -10.66 -1.61
CA THR A 75 -12.93 -9.98 -0.90
C THR A 75 -13.20 -8.60 -1.49
N ALA A 76 -12.16 -7.83 -1.81
CA ALA A 76 -12.30 -6.51 -2.41
C ALA A 76 -12.99 -6.59 -3.79
N LEU A 77 -12.63 -7.58 -4.60
CA LEU A 77 -13.23 -7.79 -5.92
C LEU A 77 -14.70 -8.20 -5.80
N LYS A 78 -15.03 -9.04 -4.81
CA LYS A 78 -16.43 -9.41 -4.52
C LYS A 78 -17.25 -8.19 -4.14
N GLU A 79 -16.76 -7.34 -3.24
CA GLU A 79 -17.47 -6.13 -2.81
C GLU A 79 -17.56 -5.07 -3.93
N LEU A 80 -16.59 -5.03 -4.85
CA LEU A 80 -16.68 -4.21 -6.05
C LEU A 80 -17.81 -4.70 -6.97
N HIS A 81 -17.89 -6.01 -7.19
CA HIS A 81 -18.93 -6.61 -8.03
C HIS A 81 -20.33 -6.51 -7.44
N SER A 82 -20.48 -6.52 -6.12
CA SER A 82 -21.78 -6.27 -5.46
C SER A 82 -22.17 -4.79 -5.42
N GLY A 83 -21.25 -3.89 -5.79
CA GLY A 83 -21.46 -2.45 -5.69
C GLY A 83 -21.36 -1.89 -4.26
N SER A 84 -20.88 -2.70 -3.30
CA SER A 84 -20.66 -2.26 -1.92
C SER A 84 -19.52 -1.26 -1.79
N ILE A 85 -18.53 -1.33 -2.69
CA ILE A 85 -17.43 -0.38 -2.79
C ILE A 85 -17.28 0.13 -4.22
N THR A 86 -16.72 1.33 -4.36
CA THR A 86 -16.40 1.92 -5.67
C THR A 86 -15.09 1.34 -6.23
N ARG A 87 -14.85 1.50 -7.54
CA ARG A 87 -13.56 1.16 -8.17
C ARG A 87 -12.38 1.93 -7.54
N GLU A 88 -12.62 3.15 -7.06
CA GLU A 88 -11.63 3.92 -6.34
C GLU A 88 -11.26 3.26 -5.01
N LYS A 89 -12.25 2.95 -4.16
CA LYS A 89 -12.02 2.29 -2.88
C LYS A 89 -11.41 0.90 -3.04
N TYR A 90 -11.80 0.17 -4.09
CA TYR A 90 -11.14 -1.07 -4.48
C TYR A 90 -9.64 -0.85 -4.71
N GLY A 91 -9.26 0.15 -5.50
CA GLY A 91 -7.85 0.47 -5.72
C GLY A 91 -7.09 0.87 -4.44
N TYR A 92 -7.75 1.58 -3.52
CA TYR A 92 -7.15 1.94 -2.23
C TYR A 92 -6.91 0.72 -1.34
N ILE A 93 -7.88 -0.21 -1.31
CA ILE A 93 -7.73 -1.49 -0.59
C ILE A 93 -6.57 -2.29 -1.18
N LEU A 94 -6.48 -2.43 -2.50
CA LEU A 94 -5.34 -3.13 -3.11
C LEU A 94 -4.02 -2.43 -2.79
N GLY A 95 -4.01 -1.09 -2.78
CA GLY A 95 -2.82 -0.32 -2.41
C GLY A 95 -2.37 -0.59 -0.98
N MET A 96 -3.31 -0.61 -0.03
CA MET A 96 -3.06 -0.99 1.36
C MET A 96 -2.49 -2.41 1.46
N LEU A 97 -3.12 -3.39 0.81
CA LEU A 97 -2.70 -4.79 0.84
C LEU A 97 -1.29 -4.97 0.26
N GLU A 98 -0.99 -4.30 -0.84
CA GLU A 98 0.33 -4.40 -1.48
C GLU A 98 1.42 -3.75 -0.61
N MET A 99 1.12 -2.62 0.03
CA MET A 99 2.04 -2.00 0.99
C MET A 99 2.38 -2.94 2.14
N GLU A 100 1.38 -3.62 2.70
CA GLU A 100 1.56 -4.60 3.77
C GLU A 100 2.37 -5.81 3.31
N TYR A 101 2.05 -6.35 2.13
CA TYR A 101 2.79 -7.45 1.51
C TYR A 101 4.27 -7.08 1.31
N ARG A 102 4.55 -5.94 0.67
CA ARG A 102 5.92 -5.47 0.40
C ARG A 102 6.69 -5.23 1.70
N ARG A 103 6.04 -4.68 2.72
CA ARG A 103 6.66 -4.51 4.05
C ARG A 103 7.05 -5.86 4.65
N LYS A 104 6.11 -6.81 4.73
CA LYS A 104 6.36 -8.15 5.30
C LYS A 104 7.47 -8.88 4.54
N MET A 105 7.46 -8.82 3.20
CA MET A 105 8.49 -9.46 2.37
C MET A 105 9.86 -8.81 2.51
N SER A 106 9.93 -7.48 2.63
CA SER A 106 11.20 -6.77 2.84
C SER A 106 11.81 -7.11 4.21
N GLU A 107 10.98 -7.18 5.26
CA GLU A 107 11.41 -7.58 6.60
C GLU A 107 11.91 -9.02 6.60
N ALA A 108 11.12 -9.97 6.08
CA ALA A 108 11.49 -11.37 5.99
C ALA A 108 12.78 -11.59 5.19
N LYS A 109 12.97 -10.84 4.10
CA LYS A 109 14.22 -10.90 3.31
C LYS A 109 15.41 -10.41 4.13
N SER A 110 15.27 -9.30 4.85
CA SER A 110 16.34 -8.80 5.73
C SER A 110 16.65 -9.78 6.85
N ASP A 111 15.64 -10.41 7.43
CA ASP A 111 15.80 -11.42 8.47
C ASP A 111 16.56 -12.64 7.94
N LEU A 112 16.20 -13.13 6.75
CA LEU A 112 16.89 -14.24 6.09
C LEU A 112 18.36 -13.90 5.79
N GLU A 113 18.63 -12.72 5.23
CA GLU A 113 19.99 -12.25 4.93
C GLU A 113 20.84 -12.09 6.19
N SER A 114 20.23 -11.72 7.32
CA SER A 114 20.90 -11.60 8.62
C SER A 114 21.02 -12.94 9.38
N GLY A 115 20.45 -14.03 8.86
CA GLY A 115 20.40 -15.33 9.51
C GLY A 115 19.45 -15.41 10.72
N ARG A 116 18.52 -14.46 10.87
CA ARG A 116 17.49 -14.46 11.92
C ARG A 116 16.39 -15.48 11.67
N ILE A 117 16.15 -15.84 10.40
CA ILE A 117 15.22 -16.89 10.00
C ILE A 117 15.86 -17.85 9.01
N THR A 118 15.34 -19.07 8.94
CA THR A 118 15.73 -20.06 7.93
C THR A 118 15.02 -19.81 6.61
N LYS A 119 15.44 -20.54 5.57
CA LYS A 119 14.78 -20.51 4.26
C LYS A 119 13.35 -21.05 4.34
N GLU A 120 13.12 -22.07 5.16
CA GLU A 120 11.80 -22.68 5.36
C GLU A 120 10.84 -21.69 6.03
N GLU A 121 11.32 -20.97 7.05
CA GLU A 121 10.55 -19.90 7.72
C GLU A 121 10.23 -18.76 6.74
N PHE A 122 11.18 -18.37 5.90
CA PHE A 122 10.95 -17.36 4.86
C PHE A 122 9.86 -17.79 3.88
N GLU A 123 9.88 -19.03 3.37
CA GLU A 123 8.84 -19.51 2.46
C GLU A 123 7.48 -19.61 3.15
N SER A 124 7.43 -19.98 4.43
CA SER A 124 6.19 -19.95 5.21
C SER A 124 5.63 -18.52 5.32
N ILE A 125 6.47 -17.54 5.68
CA ILE A 125 6.08 -16.12 5.75
C ILE A 125 5.57 -15.61 4.40
N LYS A 126 6.25 -15.97 3.32
CA LYS A 126 5.88 -15.61 1.95
C LYS A 126 4.52 -16.19 1.58
N ASN A 127 4.27 -17.47 1.86
CA ASN A 127 2.98 -18.10 1.60
C ASN A 127 1.85 -17.43 2.39
N GLU A 128 2.06 -17.12 3.67
CA GLU A 128 1.10 -16.36 4.46
C GLU A 128 0.85 -14.96 3.89
N ALA A 129 1.89 -14.28 3.40
CA ALA A 129 1.78 -12.96 2.80
C ALA A 129 0.95 -13.00 1.51
N ILE A 130 1.18 -14.02 0.68
CA ILE A 130 0.41 -14.31 -0.54
C ILE A 130 -1.06 -14.54 -0.17
N ILE A 131 -1.35 -15.41 0.80
CA ILE A 131 -2.73 -15.69 1.23
C ILE A 131 -3.41 -14.44 1.77
N ALA A 132 -2.69 -13.63 2.56
CA ALA A 132 -3.24 -12.38 3.10
C ALA A 132 -3.56 -11.37 1.98
N PHE A 133 -2.72 -11.29 0.94
CA PHE A 133 -2.95 -10.39 -0.18
C PHE A 133 -4.09 -10.88 -1.08
N PHE A 134 -4.00 -12.10 -1.60
CA PHE A 134 -4.93 -12.63 -2.61
C PHE A 134 -6.23 -13.15 -2.00
N GLY A 135 -6.21 -13.63 -0.75
CA GLY A 135 -7.32 -14.31 -0.11
C GLY A 135 -7.38 -15.82 -0.41
N THR A 136 -6.45 -16.33 -1.21
CA THR A 136 -6.33 -17.76 -1.56
C THR A 136 -4.85 -18.17 -1.61
N SER A 137 -4.58 -19.47 -1.47
CA SER A 137 -3.26 -20.03 -1.76
C SER A 137 -3.11 -20.08 -3.28
N THR A 138 -2.12 -19.38 -3.84
CA THR A 138 -1.75 -19.57 -5.24
C THR A 138 -1.09 -20.95 -5.35
N THR A 139 -1.83 -21.93 -5.86
CA THR A 139 -1.32 -23.25 -6.28
C THR A 139 -0.52 -23.15 -7.56
#